data_AF-A0A6I1EHR4-F1
#
_entry.id   AF-A0A6I1EHR4-F1
#
_cell.length_a   1.000
_cell.length_b   1.000
_cell.length_c   1.000
_cell.angle_alpha   90.00
_cell.angle_beta   90.00
_cell.angle_gamma   90.00
#
_symmetry.space_group_name_H-M   'P 1'
#
loop_
_entity.id
_entity.type
_entity.pdbx_description
1 polymer ?
#
loop_
_entity_poly.entity_id
_entity_poly.type
_entity_poly.pdbx_seq_one_letter_code
_entity_poly.pdbx_strand_id
1 'polypeptide(L)'
;MLQFILSAGIIAMPFLIPIVILICLRFWPMKHDGQRTAMKLAWGFYGLSLAAFLGHAATLGAGMQEFFLAFWGAPGTMGAWCYAGYAFQAFAVIALMVVVNWDTIMLFIEARRLRRERKNAEDPTQKP
;
A
#
# COMPACT_ATOMS: atom_id res chain seq x y z
N MET A 1 22.45 22.42 -11.18
CA MET A 1 22.62 21.23 -10.31
C MET A 1 21.39 20.93 -9.47
N LEU A 2 20.87 21.87 -8.66
CA LEU A 2 19.68 21.63 -7.83
C LEU A 2 18.43 21.17 -8.62
N GLN A 3 18.11 21.84 -9.73
CA GLN A 3 17.00 21.47 -10.62
C GLN A 3 17.14 20.06 -11.22
N PHE A 4 18.36 19.67 -11.59
CA PHE A 4 18.65 18.33 -12.10
C PHE A 4 18.43 17.26 -11.02
N ILE A 5 18.88 17.51 -9.79
CA ILE A 5 18.69 16.59 -8.66
C ILE A 5 17.20 16.46 -8.31
N LEU A 6 16.46 17.57 -8.32
CA LEU A 6 15.02 17.60 -8.07
C LEU A 6 14.25 16.83 -9.16
N SER A 7 14.52 17.07 -10.44
CA SER A 7 13.79 16.39 -11.52
C SER A 7 14.12 14.89 -11.55
N ALA A 8 15.39 14.52 -11.38
CA ALA A 8 15.82 13.12 -11.31
C ALA A 8 15.21 12.41 -10.10
N GLY A 9 15.16 13.08 -8.94
CA GLY A 9 14.54 12.58 -7.73
C GLY A 9 13.04 12.30 -7.91
N ILE A 10 12.32 13.21 -8.55
CA ILE A 10 10.88 13.05 -8.86
C ILE A 10 10.69 11.88 -9.83
N ILE A 11 11.48 11.78 -10.89
CA ILE A 11 11.36 10.65 -11.84
C ILE A 11 11.68 9.31 -11.14
N ALA A 12 12.63 9.28 -10.20
CA ALA A 12 13.01 8.08 -9.47
C ALA A 12 12.06 7.71 -8.32
N MET A 13 11.08 8.53 -7.98
CA MET A 13 10.14 8.29 -6.85
C MET A 13 9.45 6.92 -6.84
N PRO A 14 9.04 6.32 -7.98
CA PRO A 14 8.47 4.98 -7.99
C PRO A 14 9.40 3.93 -7.34
N PHE A 15 10.71 4.19 -7.32
CA PHE A 15 11.70 3.31 -6.73
C PHE A 15 12.19 3.80 -5.36
N LEU A 16 12.12 5.11 -5.10
CA LEU A 16 12.48 5.67 -3.79
C LEU A 16 11.45 5.39 -2.70
N ILE A 17 10.15 5.38 -3.02
CA ILE A 17 9.08 5.08 -2.05
C ILE A 17 9.32 3.74 -1.33
N PRO A 18 9.61 2.64 -2.04
CA PRO A 18 10.12 1.40 -1.46
C PRO A 18 11.23 1.57 -0.43
N ILE A 19 12.29 2.29 -0.81
CA ILE A 19 13.49 2.44 0.00
C ILE A 19 13.17 3.22 1.28
N VAL A 20 12.37 4.27 1.17
CA VAL A 20 11.90 5.05 2.32
C VAL A 20 11.10 4.17 3.28
N ILE A 21 10.22 3.30 2.77
CA ILE A 21 9.46 2.36 3.61
C ILE A 21 10.41 1.40 4.35
N LEU A 22 11.43 0.87 3.67
CA LEU A 22 12.43 -0.01 4.28
C LEU A 22 13.25 0.71 5.37
N ILE A 23 13.61 1.97 5.14
CA ILE A 23 14.26 2.82 6.15
C ILE A 23 13.34 3.03 7.34
N CYS A 24 12.06 3.36 7.12
CA CYS A 24 11.09 3.51 8.21
C CYS A 24 10.94 2.22 9.03
N LEU A 25 10.93 1.05 8.37
CA LEU A 25 10.89 -0.26 9.05
C LEU A 25 12.11 -0.52 9.94
N ARG A 26 13.26 0.11 9.67
CA ARG A 26 14.44 0.03 10.53
C ARG A 26 14.22 0.71 11.88
N PHE A 27 13.42 1.78 11.91
CA PHE A 27 13.07 2.54 13.11
C PHE A 27 11.83 1.98 13.81
N TRP A 28 10.86 1.45 13.05
CA TRP A 28 9.64 0.83 13.55
C TRP A 28 9.54 -0.64 13.13
N PRO A 29 10.22 -1.55 13.85
CA PRO A 29 10.16 -2.97 13.54
C PRO A 29 8.74 -3.51 13.81
N MET A 30 8.20 -4.24 12.82
CA MET A 30 6.90 -4.87 12.94
C MET A 30 6.93 -5.98 13.99
N LYS A 31 6.06 -5.90 14.99
CA LYS A 31 6.01 -6.87 16.10
C LYS A 31 5.04 -8.03 15.86
N HIS A 32 3.97 -7.78 15.10
CA HIS A 32 2.86 -8.72 14.92
C HIS A 32 2.86 -9.37 13.54
N ASP A 33 2.46 -10.64 13.45
CA ASP A 33 2.45 -11.38 12.18
C ASP A 33 1.39 -10.88 11.20
N GLY A 34 0.25 -10.39 11.70
CA GLY A 34 -0.76 -9.74 10.86
C GLY A 34 -0.25 -8.45 10.21
N GLN A 35 0.55 -7.66 10.93
CA GLN A 35 1.21 -6.47 10.41
C GLN A 35 2.22 -6.82 9.31
N ARG A 36 2.99 -7.91 9.49
CA ARG A 36 3.91 -8.42 8.46
C ARG A 36 3.18 -8.86 7.20
N THR A 37 2.04 -9.53 7.34
CA THR A 37 1.22 -9.97 6.20
C THR A 37 0.64 -8.78 5.45
N ALA A 38 0.10 -7.78 6.15
CA ALA A 38 -0.38 -6.55 5.53
C ALA A 38 0.75 -5.79 4.81
N MET A 39 1.97 -5.80 5.36
CA MET A 39 3.14 -5.24 4.69
C MET A 39 3.47 -5.99 3.40
N LYS A 40 3.50 -7.33 3.42
CA LYS A 40 3.71 -8.14 2.21
C LYS A 40 2.66 -7.85 1.13
N LEU A 41 1.39 -7.67 1.53
CA LEU A 41 0.32 -7.28 0.60
C LEU A 41 0.54 -5.89 0.03
N ALA A 42 0.93 -4.91 0.85
CA ALA A 42 1.26 -3.57 0.38
C ALA A 42 2.37 -3.60 -0.68
N TRP A 43 3.43 -4.36 -0.44
CA TRP A 43 4.52 -4.57 -1.39
C TRP A 43 4.07 -5.29 -2.66
N GLY A 44 3.25 -6.35 -2.52
CA GLY A 44 2.72 -7.10 -3.66
C GLY A 44 1.86 -6.21 -4.56
N PHE A 45 0.92 -5.47 -3.99
CA PHE A 45 0.09 -4.54 -4.75
C PHE A 45 0.89 -3.40 -5.35
N TYR A 46 1.90 -2.89 -4.65
CA TYR A 46 2.79 -1.87 -5.21
C TYR A 46 3.56 -2.40 -6.42
N GLY A 47 4.14 -3.60 -6.33
CA GLY A 47 4.81 -4.25 -7.45
C GLY A 47 3.88 -4.51 -8.64
N LEU A 48 2.65 -4.97 -8.37
CA LEU A 48 1.63 -5.18 -9.40
C LEU A 48 1.20 -3.87 -10.07
N SER A 49 1.11 -2.78 -9.30
CA SER A 49 0.83 -1.45 -9.83
C SER A 49 1.93 -1.00 -10.81
N LEU A 50 3.20 -1.13 -10.42
CA LEU A 50 4.33 -0.82 -11.32
C LEU A 50 4.33 -1.70 -12.57
N ALA A 51 4.06 -3.00 -12.44
CA ALA A 51 3.96 -3.91 -13.57
C ALA A 51 2.81 -3.53 -14.52
N ALA A 52 1.67 -3.09 -13.98
CA ALA A 52 0.53 -2.63 -14.76
C ALA A 52 0.84 -1.31 -15.50
N PHE A 53 1.53 -0.35 -14.87
CA PHE A 53 1.99 0.86 -15.56
C PHE A 53 3.03 0.55 -16.65
N LEU A 54 3.90 -0.44 -16.40
CA LEU A 54 4.87 -0.88 -17.41
C LEU A 54 4.16 -1.54 -18.59
N GLY A 55 3.16 -2.39 -18.32
CA GLY A 55 2.29 -2.97 -19.32
C GLY A 55 1.54 -1.90 -20.12
N HIS A 56 1.04 -0.86 -19.45
CA HIS A 56 0.39 0.27 -20.11
C HIS A 56 1.31 0.96 -21.12
N ALA A 57 2.52 1.34 -20.69
CA ALA A 57 3.53 1.95 -21.56
C ALA A 57 3.91 1.04 -22.75
N ALA A 58 4.06 -0.27 -22.50
CA ALA A 58 4.37 -1.25 -23.54
C ALA A 58 3.24 -1.40 -24.56
N THR A 59 1.98 -1.45 -24.11
CA THR A 59 0.82 -1.56 -25.02
C THR A 59 0.61 -0.34 -25.91
N LEU A 60 1.03 0.83 -25.45
CA LEU A 60 0.93 2.08 -26.21
C LEU A 60 2.14 2.31 -27.14
N GLY A 61 3.24 1.56 -26.96
CA GLY A 61 4.50 1.84 -27.65
C GLY A 61 5.11 3.20 -27.29
N ALA A 62 4.69 3.82 -26.19
CA ALA A 62 5.03 5.19 -25.80
C ALA A 62 6.36 5.29 -24.99
N GLY A 63 7.02 4.16 -24.77
CA GLY A 63 8.29 4.07 -24.05
C GLY A 63 8.19 4.34 -22.54
N MET A 64 9.33 4.39 -21.86
CA MET A 64 9.40 4.52 -20.39
C MET A 64 8.88 5.86 -19.86
N GLN A 65 8.83 6.91 -20.68
CA GLN A 65 8.29 8.19 -20.27
C GLN A 65 6.81 8.07 -19.87
N GLU A 66 6.02 7.31 -20.64
CA GLU A 66 4.61 7.08 -20.35
C GLU A 66 4.39 6.32 -19.05
N PHE A 67 5.31 5.40 -18.69
CA PHE A 67 5.27 4.73 -17.39
C PHE A 67 5.36 5.73 -16.23
N PHE A 68 6.30 6.67 -16.28
CA PHE A 68 6.45 7.67 -15.23
C PHE A 68 5.28 8.65 -15.20
N LEU A 69 4.80 9.07 -16.36
CA LEU A 69 3.62 9.93 -16.47
C LEU A 69 2.37 9.26 -15.88
N ALA A 70 2.14 7.99 -16.20
CA ALA A 70 1.05 7.20 -15.63
C ALA A 70 1.20 7.03 -14.12
N PHE A 71 2.39 6.73 -13.61
CA PHE A 71 2.63 6.64 -12.17
C PHE A 71 2.29 7.94 -11.43
N TRP A 72 2.57 9.09 -12.04
CA TRP A 72 2.30 10.41 -11.49
C TRP A 72 0.87 10.92 -11.70
N GLY A 73 -0.01 10.13 -12.32
CA GLY A 73 -1.40 10.52 -12.55
C GLY A 73 -1.62 11.40 -13.78
N ALA A 74 -0.62 11.55 -14.65
CA ALA A 74 -0.68 12.37 -15.86
C ALA A 74 -0.37 11.56 -17.15
N PRO A 75 -1.00 10.39 -17.37
CA PRO A 75 -0.75 9.59 -18.57
C PRO A 75 -1.22 10.35 -19.81
N GLY A 76 -0.52 10.17 -20.93
CA GLY A 76 -0.91 10.72 -22.22
C GLY A 76 -2.22 10.10 -22.73
N THR A 77 -2.49 8.83 -22.39
CA THR A 77 -3.77 8.17 -22.71
C THR A 77 -4.23 7.25 -21.59
N MET A 78 -5.53 7.25 -21.28
CA MET A 78 -6.08 6.37 -20.26
C MET A 78 -6.45 5.01 -20.86
N GLY A 79 -5.71 3.97 -20.48
CA GLY A 79 -5.96 2.58 -20.89
C GLY A 79 -6.36 1.67 -19.72
N ALA A 80 -6.87 0.47 -20.03
CA ALA A 80 -7.26 -0.53 -19.03
C ALA A 80 -6.11 -0.87 -18.05
N TRP A 81 -4.89 -0.99 -18.55
CA TRP A 81 -3.69 -1.22 -17.74
C TRP A 81 -3.36 -0.05 -16.80
N CYS A 82 -3.63 1.19 -17.23
CA CYS A 82 -3.44 2.37 -16.38
C CYS A 82 -4.43 2.36 -15.21
N TYR A 83 -5.70 2.03 -15.47
CA TYR A 83 -6.71 1.88 -14.41
C TYR A 83 -6.36 0.75 -13.44
N ALA A 84 -5.88 -0.39 -13.94
CA ALA A 84 -5.40 -1.48 -13.10
C ALA A 84 -4.22 -1.04 -12.22
N GLY A 85 -3.27 -0.27 -12.79
CA GLY A 85 -2.15 0.32 -12.06
C GLY A 85 -2.60 1.17 -10.88
N TYR A 86 -3.56 2.08 -11.09
CA TYR A 86 -4.12 2.90 -10.02
C TYR A 86 -4.90 2.09 -8.99
N ALA A 87 -5.67 1.08 -9.41
CA ALA A 87 -6.41 0.22 -8.49
C ALA A 87 -5.45 -0.52 -7.55
N PHE A 88 -4.39 -1.13 -8.10
CA PHE A 88 -3.36 -1.78 -7.28
C PHE A 88 -2.61 -0.77 -6.39
N GLN A 89 -2.34 0.44 -6.88
CA GLN A 89 -1.72 1.49 -6.07
C GLN A 89 -2.61 1.88 -4.88
N ALA A 90 -3.93 2.01 -5.09
CA ALA A 90 -4.88 2.28 -4.02
C ALA A 90 -4.90 1.14 -2.98
N PHE A 91 -4.92 -0.12 -3.41
CA PHE A 91 -4.84 -1.26 -2.50
C PHE A 91 -3.52 -1.31 -1.73
N ALA A 92 -2.40 -0.94 -2.36
CA ALA A 92 -1.11 -0.83 -1.68
C ALA A 92 -1.15 0.22 -0.57
N VAL A 93 -1.73 1.39 -0.84
CA VAL A 93 -1.90 2.47 0.15
C VAL A 93 -2.80 2.03 1.31
N ILE A 94 -3.93 1.38 1.02
CA ILE A 94 -4.85 0.88 2.05
C ILE A 94 -4.14 -0.16 2.94
N ALA A 95 -3.43 -1.10 2.34
CA ALA A 95 -2.66 -2.10 3.08
C ALA A 95 -1.58 -1.45 3.96
N LEU A 96 -0.93 -0.40 3.45
CA LEU A 96 0.08 0.36 4.20
C LEU A 96 -0.54 1.17 5.35
N MET A 97 -1.73 1.73 5.17
CA MET A 97 -2.49 2.36 6.26
C MET A 97 -2.81 1.37 7.37
N VAL A 98 -3.18 0.12 7.03
CA VAL A 98 -3.39 -0.95 8.02
C VAL A 98 -2.10 -1.26 8.77
N VAL A 99 -0.95 -1.27 8.10
CA VAL A 99 0.36 -1.52 8.72
C VAL A 99 0.73 -0.42 9.71
N VAL A 100 0.56 0.86 9.32
CA VAL A 100 0.90 2.03 10.14
C VAL A 100 -0.06 2.16 11.33
N ASN A 101 -1.34 1.82 11.16
CA ASN A 101 -2.37 1.92 12.20
C ASN A 101 -2.61 0.58 12.94
N TRP A 102 -1.67 -0.36 12.87
CA TRP A 102 -1.86 -1.71 13.39
C TRP A 102 -2.18 -1.73 14.89
N ASP A 103 -1.47 -0.92 15.68
CA ASP A 103 -1.68 -0.86 17.14
C ASP A 103 -3.09 -0.37 17.48
N THR A 104 -3.61 0.62 16.74
CA THR A 104 -4.99 1.10 16.87
C THR A 104 -5.99 0.00 16.55
N ILE A 105 -5.77 -0.77 15.48
CA ILE A 105 -6.63 -1.91 15.11
C ILE A 105 -6.65 -2.95 16.22
N MET A 106 -5.49 -3.28 16.80
CA MET A 106 -5.39 -4.26 17.88
C MET A 106 -6.17 -3.82 19.13
N LEU A 107 -6.08 -2.53 19.50
CA LEU A 107 -6.86 -1.96 20.59
C LEU A 107 -8.37 -2.10 20.34
N PHE A 108 -8.83 -1.86 19.11
CA PHE A 108 -10.24 -2.04 18.76
C PHE A 108 -10.68 -3.51 18.83
N ILE A 109 -9.83 -4.44 18.39
CA ILE A 109 -10.13 -5.88 18.45
C ILE A 109 -10.23 -6.34 19.90
N GLU A 110 -9.30 -5.93 20.75
CA GLU A 110 -9.28 -6.27 22.17
C GLU A 110 -10.48 -5.67 22.92
N ALA A 111 -10.78 -4.38 22.68
CA ALA A 111 -11.96 -3.74 23.24
C ALA A 111 -13.27 -4.44 22.83
N ARG A 112 -13.36 -4.90 21.57
CA ARG A 112 -14.53 -5.64 21.07
C ARG A 112 -14.63 -7.03 21.70
N ARG A 113 -13.51 -7.70 21.95
CA ARG A 113 -13.45 -8.98 22.66
C ARG A 113 -13.95 -8.84 24.10
N LEU A 114 -13.44 -7.86 24.84
CA LEU A 114 -13.86 -7.60 26.23
C LEU A 114 -15.35 -7.28 26.35
N ARG A 115 -15.92 -6.51 25.40
CA ARG A 115 -17.37 -6.25 25.35
C ARG A 115 -18.19 -7.52 25.13
N ARG A 116 -17.73 -8.44 24.26
CA ARG A 116 -18.39 -9.73 24.05
C ARG A 116 -18.32 -10.60 25.29
N GLU A 117 -17.18 -10.67 25.95
CA GLU A 117 -17.01 -11.44 27.19
C GLU A 117 -17.89 -10.91 28.32
N ARG A 118 -18.01 -9.58 28.50
CA ARG A 118 -18.97 -8.98 29.44
C ARG A 118 -20.42 -9.36 29.13
N LYS A 119 -20.83 -9.24 27.86
CA LYS A 119 -22.19 -9.60 27.45
C LYS A 119 -22.51 -11.09 27.71
N ASN A 120 -21.57 -11.98 27.47
CA ASN A 120 -21.73 -13.41 27.73
C ASN A 120 -21.71 -13.76 29.23
N ALA A 121 -21.09 -12.93 30.06
CA ALA A 121 -21.11 -13.08 31.53
C ALA A 121 -22.42 -12.58 32.14
N GLU A 122 -23.06 -11.57 31.53
CA GLU A 122 -24.36 -11.02 31.96
C GLU A 122 -25.55 -11.92 31.56
N ASP A 123 -25.41 -12.77 30.52
CA ASP A 123 -26.45 -13.70 30.08
C ASP A 123 -25.93 -15.16 30.01
N PRO A 124 -25.80 -15.85 31.16
CA PRO A 124 -25.28 -17.22 31.23
C PRO A 124 -26.23 -18.28 30.65
N THR A 125 -27.49 -17.91 30.37
CA THR A 125 -28.55 -18.81 29.88
C THR A 125 -28.49 -19.12 28.38
N GLN A 126 -27.56 -18.51 27.64
CA GLN A 126 -27.38 -18.73 26.20
C GLN A 126 -26.14 -19.58 25.90
N LYS A 127 -26.08 -20.80 26.45
CA LYS A 127 -25.25 -21.88 25.90
C LYS A 127 -26.17 -23.03 25.46
N PRO A 128 -26.03 -23.55 24.22
CA PRO A 128 -26.76 -24.74 23.81
C PRO A 128 -26.34 -25.96 24.63
#